data_AF-A0A3N1P3E3-F1
#
_entry.id   AF-A0A3N1P3E3-F1
#
_cell.length_a   1.000
_cell.length_b   1.000
_cell.length_c   1.000
_cell.angle_alpha   90.00
_cell.angle_beta   90.00
_cell.angle_gamma   90.00
#
_symmetry.space_group_name_H-M   'P 1'
#
loop_
_entity.id
_entity.type
_entity.pdbx_description
1 polymer ?
#
loop_
_entity_poly.entity_id
_entity_poly.type
_entity_poly.pdbx_seq_one_letter_code
_entity_poly.pdbx_strand_id
1 'polypeptide(L)'
;MQPSFHISEPARDYLIELLSSQGVDAARIFVVEAGTPRAETCLAYCRPGEESETDLEVYEGDLKLYLDKRSLPYLKGLEIGLQDKGEQKQITIRAPNAKKPQSAQGREVEFERECPAKLVPSGDDLMIPKGAEAAITQALGASYTLLYHGNLIRIDGKDADAIGLTSNALEFEAREDGRIDEDQVWKALSMVYDPEIPVNIVSLGLVYKMDVDQSRGHVFVEMTLTAPGCGMGDVLVDDIKRRLAEVPHVQSSDVQLVFDPPWTREMMSEEAQLETGMFF
;
A
#
# COMPACT_ATOMS: atom_id res chain seq x y z
N MET A 1 -4.73 -12.40 18.71
CA MET A 1 -3.83 -11.64 19.61
C MET A 1 -4.51 -10.31 19.88
N GLN A 2 -4.70 -9.91 21.14
CA GLN A 2 -5.17 -8.55 21.43
C GLN A 2 -4.16 -7.54 20.87
N PRO A 3 -4.60 -6.44 20.24
CA PRO A 3 -3.68 -5.40 19.78
C PRO A 3 -2.91 -4.86 20.98
N SER A 4 -1.59 -4.74 20.84
CA SER A 4 -0.75 -4.13 21.86
C SER A 4 -0.99 -2.61 21.84
N PHE A 5 -1.81 -2.10 22.74
CA PHE A 5 -1.99 -0.68 22.99
C PHE A 5 -1.80 -0.39 24.48
N HIS A 6 -1.51 0.86 24.81
CA HIS A 6 -1.31 1.32 26.18
C HIS A 6 -2.12 2.60 26.41
N ILE A 7 -2.89 2.61 27.49
CA ILE A 7 -3.64 3.78 27.96
C ILE A 7 -3.09 4.11 29.35
N SER A 8 -2.65 5.34 29.58
CA SER A 8 -2.22 5.73 30.92
C SER A 8 -3.44 5.84 31.84
N GLU A 9 -3.28 5.49 33.12
CA GLU A 9 -4.38 5.57 34.10
C GLU A 9 -5.05 6.96 34.13
N PRO A 10 -4.32 8.10 34.13
CA PRO A 10 -4.94 9.42 34.10
C PRO A 10 -5.78 9.65 32.83
N ALA A 11 -5.34 9.12 31.68
CA ALA A 11 -6.07 9.27 30.43
C ALA A 11 -7.33 8.41 30.41
N ARG A 12 -7.25 7.18 30.94
CA ARG A 12 -8.40 6.29 31.08
C ARG A 12 -9.47 6.92 31.95
N ASP A 13 -9.10 7.37 33.14
CA ASP A 13 -10.06 7.93 34.11
C ASP A 13 -10.70 9.21 33.54
N TYR A 14 -9.90 10.07 32.89
CA TYR A 14 -10.43 11.27 32.23
C TYR A 14 -11.34 10.95 31.03
N LEU A 15 -11.04 9.90 30.25
CA LEU A 15 -11.93 9.47 29.15
C LEU A 15 -13.27 8.95 29.69
N ILE A 16 -13.28 8.20 30.78
CA ILE A 16 -14.53 7.74 31.42
C ILE A 16 -15.39 8.93 31.86
N GLU A 17 -14.78 9.93 32.52
CA GLU A 17 -15.47 11.17 32.90
C GLU A 17 -16.01 11.91 31.68
N LEU A 18 -15.21 12.02 30.62
CA LEU A 18 -15.58 12.71 29.39
C LEU A 18 -16.74 12.03 28.68
N LEU A 19 -16.71 10.70 28.55
CA LEU A 19 -17.77 9.88 27.98
C LEU A 19 -19.09 10.05 28.76
N SER A 20 -19.02 9.94 30.09
CA SER A 20 -20.16 10.16 30.97
C SER A 20 -20.77 11.56 30.82
N SER A 21 -19.93 12.60 30.73
CA SER A 21 -20.38 13.98 30.52
C SER A 21 -21.11 14.21 29.19
N GLN A 22 -20.76 13.42 28.16
CA GLN A 22 -21.37 13.46 26.83
C GLN A 22 -22.56 12.48 26.70
N GLY A 23 -22.88 11.72 27.75
CA GLY A 23 -23.96 10.74 27.75
C GLY A 23 -23.72 9.57 26.79
N VAL A 24 -22.46 9.17 26.63
CA VAL A 24 -22.06 8.02 25.80
C VAL A 24 -21.26 7.02 26.62
N ASP A 25 -21.34 5.74 26.26
CA ASP A 25 -20.71 4.65 27.03
C ASP A 25 -19.38 4.19 26.42
N ALA A 26 -19.04 4.64 25.21
CA ALA A 26 -17.85 4.20 24.50
C ALA A 26 -17.23 5.29 23.61
N ALA A 27 -15.94 5.16 23.32
CA ALA A 27 -15.27 5.88 22.24
C ALA A 27 -14.85 4.92 21.12
N ARG A 28 -14.77 5.44 19.90
CA ARG A 28 -14.29 4.72 18.72
C ARG A 28 -12.96 5.31 18.26
N ILE A 29 -11.98 4.45 17.99
CA ILE A 29 -10.65 4.82 17.50
C ILE A 29 -10.45 4.29 16.10
N PHE A 30 -10.02 5.17 15.18
CA PHE A 30 -9.76 4.84 13.79
C PHE A 30 -8.61 5.69 13.24
N VAL A 31 -8.04 5.26 12.11
CA VAL A 31 -7.00 6.01 11.39
C VAL A 31 -7.55 6.43 10.04
N VAL A 32 -7.54 7.74 9.78
CA VAL A 32 -7.88 8.32 8.47
C VAL A 32 -6.62 8.34 7.61
N GLU A 33 -6.75 8.08 6.31
CA GLU A 33 -5.62 8.00 5.35
C GLU A 33 -4.48 7.11 5.85
N ALA A 34 -4.83 5.97 6.47
CA ALA A 34 -3.88 5.05 7.11
C ALA A 34 -2.78 4.58 6.14
N GLY A 35 -1.55 4.55 6.63
CA GLY A 35 -0.37 4.17 5.86
C GLY A 35 0.25 5.29 5.01
N THR A 36 -0.31 6.51 5.04
CA THR A 36 0.19 7.65 4.27
C THR A 36 0.87 8.69 5.18
N PRO A 37 1.64 9.65 4.61
CA PRO A 37 2.18 10.79 5.37
C PRO A 37 1.10 11.66 6.03
N ARG A 38 -0.12 11.65 5.47
CA ARG A 38 -1.30 12.41 5.93
C ARG A 38 -2.12 11.66 6.99
N ALA A 39 -1.71 10.44 7.38
CA ALA A 39 -2.51 9.65 8.30
C ALA A 39 -2.76 10.37 9.64
N GLU A 40 -4.02 10.36 10.08
CA GLU A 40 -4.48 10.94 11.34
C GLU A 40 -5.16 9.89 12.20
N THR A 41 -4.78 9.80 13.46
CA THR A 41 -5.44 8.90 14.43
C THR A 41 -6.52 9.68 15.16
N CYS A 42 -7.76 9.24 15.02
CA CYS A 42 -8.93 9.90 15.56
C CYS A 42 -9.52 9.11 16.73
N LEU A 43 -10.01 9.82 17.73
CA LEU A 43 -10.88 9.30 18.79
C LEU A 43 -12.18 10.10 18.74
N ALA A 44 -13.28 9.39 18.55
CA ALA A 44 -14.61 9.97 18.51
C ALA A 44 -15.49 9.33 19.61
N TYR A 45 -16.44 10.10 20.13
CA TYR A 45 -17.53 9.53 20.92
C TYR A 45 -18.32 8.55 20.05
N CYS A 46 -18.70 7.41 20.61
CA CYS A 46 -19.47 6.39 19.92
C CYS A 46 -20.82 6.25 20.61
N ARG A 47 -21.90 6.74 20.00
CA ARG A 47 -23.25 6.50 20.51
C ARG A 47 -23.69 5.07 20.17
N PRO A 48 -24.68 4.51 20.89
CA PRO A 48 -25.24 3.21 20.56
C PRO A 48 -25.73 3.17 19.10
N GLY A 49 -25.20 2.23 18.31
CA GLY A 49 -25.48 2.06 16.89
C GLY A 49 -24.58 2.84 15.93
N GLU A 50 -23.62 3.62 16.44
CA GLU A 50 -22.57 4.26 15.61
C GLU A 50 -21.32 3.36 15.44
N GLU A 51 -21.24 2.26 16.20
CA GLU A 51 -20.22 1.23 16.02
C GLU A 51 -20.42 0.43 14.72
N SER A 52 -19.32 -0.06 14.15
CA SER A 52 -19.39 -1.03 13.05
C SER A 52 -19.47 -2.45 13.61
N GLU A 53 -20.25 -3.33 12.98
CA GLU A 53 -20.31 -4.77 13.32
C GLU A 53 -18.94 -5.45 13.30
N THR A 54 -18.00 -4.87 12.55
CA THR A 54 -16.64 -5.40 12.41
C THR A 54 -15.66 -4.86 13.45
N ASP A 55 -16.03 -3.84 14.22
CA ASP A 55 -15.13 -3.20 15.18
C ASP A 55 -14.67 -4.19 16.25
N LEU A 56 -13.40 -4.07 16.65
CA LEU A 56 -12.90 -4.83 17.78
C LEU A 56 -13.26 -4.09 19.08
N GLU A 57 -14.14 -4.70 19.85
CA GLU A 57 -14.49 -4.23 21.19
C GLU A 57 -13.37 -4.55 22.19
N VAL A 58 -12.87 -3.53 22.88
CA VAL A 58 -11.82 -3.66 23.91
C VAL A 58 -12.20 -2.92 25.19
N TYR A 59 -11.76 -3.46 26.32
CA TYR A 59 -11.99 -2.91 27.66
C TYR A 59 -10.66 -2.67 28.36
N GLU A 60 -10.52 -1.49 28.95
CA GLU A 60 -9.42 -1.14 29.86
C GLU A 60 -10.03 -0.68 31.18
N GLY A 61 -10.19 -1.61 32.14
CA GLY A 61 -11.06 -1.40 33.29
C GLY A 61 -12.51 -1.17 32.85
N ASP A 62 -13.11 -0.07 33.30
CA ASP A 62 -14.49 0.32 32.94
C ASP A 62 -14.57 1.13 31.63
N LEU A 63 -13.43 1.47 31.01
CA LEU A 63 -13.41 2.19 29.74
C LEU A 63 -13.68 1.22 28.59
N LYS A 64 -14.79 1.45 27.87
CA LYS A 64 -15.13 0.73 26.64
C LYS A 64 -14.64 1.48 25.40
N LEU A 65 -13.91 0.79 24.52
CA LEU A 65 -13.46 1.31 23.23
C LEU A 65 -13.83 0.38 22.08
N TYR A 66 -14.18 0.98 20.95
CA TYR A 66 -14.28 0.30 19.66
C TYR A 66 -13.07 0.65 18.81
N LEU A 67 -12.31 -0.37 18.38
CA LEU A 67 -11.21 -0.17 17.44
C LEU A 67 -11.67 -0.55 16.03
N ASP A 68 -11.60 0.40 15.11
CA ASP A 68 -11.96 0.18 13.72
C ASP A 68 -11.13 -0.95 13.09
N LYS A 69 -11.80 -1.95 12.51
CA LYS A 69 -11.16 -3.17 11.98
C LYS A 69 -10.08 -2.84 10.94
N ARG A 70 -10.33 -1.88 10.06
CA ARG A 70 -9.40 -1.48 8.99
C ARG A 70 -8.16 -0.78 9.57
N SER A 71 -8.33 -0.11 10.70
CA SER A 71 -7.29 0.61 11.42
C SER A 71 -6.40 -0.28 12.29
N LEU A 72 -6.86 -1.49 12.68
CA LEU A 72 -6.12 -2.38 13.59
C LEU A 72 -4.63 -2.60 13.25
N PRO A 73 -4.22 -2.83 11.98
CA PRO A 73 -2.81 -2.99 11.64
C PRO A 73 -1.96 -1.75 11.99
N TYR A 74 -2.55 -0.57 11.88
CA TYR A 74 -1.92 0.73 12.08
C TYR A 74 -1.93 1.20 13.54
N LEU A 75 -2.85 0.65 14.35
CA LEU A 75 -2.99 0.91 15.78
C LEU A 75 -2.05 0.07 16.67
N LYS A 76 -1.18 -0.76 16.07
CA LYS A 76 -0.14 -1.47 16.84
C LYS A 76 0.76 -0.46 17.55
N GLY A 77 0.89 -0.59 18.87
CA GLY A 77 1.67 0.34 19.71
C GLY A 77 0.96 1.67 19.95
N LEU A 78 -0.37 1.72 19.80
CA LEU A 78 -1.17 2.88 20.16
C LEU A 78 -0.93 3.27 21.62
N GLU A 79 -0.63 4.54 21.85
CA GLU A 79 -0.47 5.15 23.17
C GLU A 79 -1.53 6.24 23.34
N ILE A 80 -2.29 6.16 24.42
CA ILE A 80 -3.25 7.19 24.83
C ILE A 80 -2.79 7.77 26.18
N GLY A 81 -2.55 9.07 26.18
CA GLY A 81 -2.07 9.82 27.33
C GLY A 81 -2.97 11.01 27.67
N LEU A 82 -2.63 11.66 28.78
CA LEU A 82 -3.26 12.89 29.21
C LEU A 82 -2.16 13.92 29.44
N GLN A 83 -2.29 15.07 28.79
CA GLN A 83 -1.45 16.23 29.03
C GLN A 83 -2.23 17.27 29.83
N ASP A 84 -1.69 17.64 30.99
CA ASP A 84 -2.20 18.74 31.78
C ASP A 84 -1.58 20.05 31.27
N LYS A 85 -2.41 20.94 30.73
CA LYS A 85 -2.02 22.27 30.27
C LYS A 85 -2.52 23.37 31.22
N GLY A 86 -2.61 23.07 32.52
CA GLY A 86 -3.00 24.01 33.56
C GLY A 86 -4.51 24.23 33.61
N GLU A 87 -5.05 25.06 32.73
CA GLU A 87 -6.48 25.39 32.70
C GLU A 87 -7.33 24.34 31.97
N GLN A 88 -6.70 23.46 31.18
CA GLN A 88 -7.37 22.41 30.42
C GLN A 88 -6.55 21.12 30.41
N LYS A 89 -7.25 19.99 30.53
CA LYS A 89 -6.71 18.65 30.30
C LYS A 89 -6.95 18.26 28.85
N GLN A 90 -5.92 17.76 28.18
CA GLN A 90 -6.00 17.34 26.78
C GLN A 90 -5.60 15.87 26.64
N ILE A 91 -6.45 15.07 25.99
CA ILE A 91 -6.10 13.70 25.59
C ILE A 91 -5.07 13.75 24.46
N THR A 92 -4.00 12.97 24.60
CA THR A 92 -2.98 12.79 23.57
C THR A 92 -3.08 11.38 23.02
N ILE A 93 -3.03 11.24 21.69
CA ILE A 93 -3.10 9.96 21.01
C ILE A 93 -1.92 9.85 20.07
N ARG A 94 -1.18 8.76 20.18
CA ARG A 94 -0.03 8.46 19.34
C ARG A 94 -0.11 7.04 18.82
N ALA A 95 -0.28 6.88 17.51
CA ALA A 95 -0.14 5.61 16.83
C ALA A 95 1.15 5.62 15.99
N PRO A 96 2.26 5.04 16.47
CA PRO A 96 3.57 5.12 15.81
C PRO A 96 3.60 4.44 14.43
N ASN A 97 2.60 3.60 14.14
CA ASN A 97 2.46 2.90 12.87
C ASN A 97 1.36 3.49 11.97
N ALA A 98 0.67 4.57 12.38
CA ALA A 98 -0.41 5.17 11.58
C ALA A 98 0.02 5.59 10.18
N LYS A 99 1.23 6.15 10.09
CA LYS A 99 1.83 6.62 8.83
C LYS A 99 2.69 5.57 8.12
N LYS A 100 2.88 4.39 8.73
CA LYS A 100 3.72 3.35 8.13
C LYS A 100 2.88 2.53 7.16
N PRO A 101 3.31 2.40 5.90
CA PRO A 101 2.75 1.40 5.01
C PRO A 101 2.84 0.04 5.69
N GLN A 102 1.71 -0.63 5.89
CA GLN A 102 1.73 -2.01 6.36
C GLN A 102 2.04 -2.90 5.15
N SER A 103 2.94 -3.87 5.33
CA SER A 103 3.07 -4.95 4.36
C SER A 103 1.75 -5.70 4.34
N ALA A 104 1.03 -5.63 3.23
CA ALA A 104 -0.24 -6.34 3.10
C ALA A 104 -0.03 -7.82 2.73
N GLN A 105 1.22 -8.28 2.63
CA GLN A 105 1.57 -9.64 2.28
C GLN A 105 1.08 -10.67 3.31
N GLY A 106 0.34 -11.69 2.85
CA GLY A 106 -0.26 -12.74 3.66
C GLY A 106 -1.59 -12.38 4.35
N ARG A 107 -2.15 -11.19 4.07
CA ARG A 107 -3.41 -10.72 4.66
C ARG A 107 -4.62 -11.19 3.84
N GLU A 108 -5.63 -11.75 4.51
CA GLU A 108 -6.96 -11.94 3.92
C GLU A 108 -7.71 -10.60 3.81
N VAL A 109 -8.33 -10.37 2.66
CA VAL A 109 -9.12 -9.18 2.34
C VAL A 109 -10.45 -9.58 1.73
N GLU A 110 -11.44 -8.71 1.95
CA GLU A 110 -12.74 -8.78 1.30
C GLU A 110 -12.86 -7.58 0.36
N PHE A 111 -13.34 -7.80 -0.86
CA PHE A 111 -13.50 -6.73 -1.85
C PHE A 111 -14.68 -5.82 -1.49
N GLU A 112 -14.43 -4.55 -1.21
CA GLU A 112 -15.45 -3.57 -0.79
C GLU A 112 -16.35 -3.09 -1.94
N ARG A 113 -15.87 -3.26 -3.18
CA ARG A 113 -16.57 -2.95 -4.43
C ARG A 113 -16.12 -3.91 -5.53
N GLU A 114 -16.83 -3.90 -6.65
CA GLU A 114 -16.34 -4.57 -7.85
C GLU A 114 -15.00 -3.98 -8.29
N CYS A 115 -14.07 -4.86 -8.68
CA CYS A 115 -12.69 -4.49 -8.96
C CYS A 115 -12.19 -5.17 -10.25
N PRO A 116 -11.67 -4.40 -11.22
CA PRO A 116 -10.97 -4.99 -12.37
C PRO A 116 -9.66 -5.62 -11.91
N ALA A 117 -9.41 -6.83 -12.38
CA ALA A 117 -8.22 -7.62 -12.12
C ALA A 117 -7.73 -8.29 -13.41
N LYS A 118 -6.50 -8.78 -13.38
CA LYS A 118 -5.92 -9.62 -14.44
C LYS A 118 -5.46 -10.95 -13.88
N LEU A 119 -5.68 -12.04 -14.59
CA LEU A 119 -5.13 -13.34 -14.22
C LEU A 119 -3.61 -13.36 -14.43
N VAL A 120 -2.88 -13.94 -13.47
CA VAL A 120 -1.44 -14.16 -13.58
C VAL A 120 -1.21 -15.67 -13.81
N PRO A 121 -0.49 -16.07 -14.88
CA PRO A 121 0.34 -15.25 -15.78
C PRO A 121 -0.31 -14.86 -17.12
N SER A 122 -1.57 -15.22 -17.37
CA SER A 122 -2.15 -15.07 -18.71
C SER A 122 -2.47 -13.63 -19.12
N GLY A 123 -2.63 -12.71 -18.17
CA GLY A 123 -3.00 -11.31 -18.41
C GLY A 123 -4.49 -11.09 -18.73
N ASP A 124 -5.28 -12.16 -18.78
CA ASP A 124 -6.72 -12.13 -19.11
C ASP A 124 -7.49 -11.27 -18.11
N ASP A 125 -8.40 -10.44 -18.63
CA ASP A 125 -9.25 -9.58 -17.81
C ASP A 125 -10.23 -10.40 -16.97
N LEU A 126 -10.39 -9.98 -15.72
CA LEU A 126 -11.30 -10.57 -14.75
C LEU A 126 -11.96 -9.44 -13.95
N MET A 127 -13.26 -9.57 -13.66
CA MET A 127 -13.96 -8.68 -12.73
C MET A 127 -14.22 -9.42 -11.42
N ILE A 128 -13.69 -8.89 -10.32
CA ILE A 128 -13.89 -9.44 -8.98
C ILE A 128 -15.15 -8.80 -8.39
N PRO A 129 -16.15 -9.60 -7.94
CA PRO A 129 -17.36 -9.06 -7.36
C PRO A 129 -17.12 -8.50 -5.95
N LYS A 130 -17.92 -7.51 -5.55
CA LYS A 130 -17.98 -7.05 -4.16
C LYS A 130 -18.31 -8.22 -3.21
N GLY A 131 -17.65 -8.25 -2.05
CA GLY A 131 -17.78 -9.29 -1.03
C GLY A 131 -16.95 -10.54 -1.31
N ALA A 132 -16.21 -10.58 -2.42
CA ALA A 132 -15.27 -11.66 -2.67
C ALA A 132 -14.13 -11.63 -1.67
N GLU A 133 -13.70 -12.81 -1.21
CA GLU A 133 -12.54 -12.96 -0.33
C GLU A 133 -11.31 -13.36 -1.15
N ALA A 134 -10.16 -12.76 -0.84
CA ALA A 134 -8.88 -13.13 -1.42
C ALA A 134 -7.75 -12.96 -0.38
N ALA A 135 -6.64 -13.67 -0.59
CA ALA A 135 -5.45 -13.49 0.24
C ALA A 135 -4.40 -12.72 -0.54
N ILE A 136 -3.94 -11.58 -0.02
CA ILE A 136 -2.87 -10.82 -0.64
C ILE A 136 -1.59 -11.64 -0.56
N THR A 137 -1.00 -11.98 -1.70
CA THR A 137 0.29 -12.69 -1.77
C THR A 137 1.45 -11.74 -1.94
N GLN A 138 1.20 -10.56 -2.53
CA GLN A 138 2.20 -9.50 -2.73
C GLN A 138 1.53 -8.12 -2.70
N ALA A 139 2.19 -7.17 -2.06
CA ALA A 139 1.76 -5.77 -1.98
C ALA A 139 2.95 -4.87 -2.33
N LEU A 140 3.29 -4.85 -3.62
CA LEU A 140 4.56 -4.32 -4.09
C LEU A 140 4.31 -3.05 -4.90
N GLY A 141 4.44 -1.91 -4.19
CA GLY A 141 4.45 -0.55 -4.72
C GLY A 141 3.20 -0.15 -5.51
N ALA A 142 3.16 -0.59 -6.76
CA ALA A 142 2.25 -0.14 -7.78
C ALA A 142 0.95 -0.94 -7.94
N SER A 143 0.84 -2.05 -7.20
CA SER A 143 -0.10 -3.11 -7.52
C SER A 143 -0.16 -4.14 -6.41
N TYR A 144 -1.21 -4.96 -6.44
CA TYR A 144 -1.39 -6.05 -5.50
C TYR A 144 -1.60 -7.35 -6.27
N THR A 145 -0.88 -8.39 -5.88
CA THR A 145 -1.14 -9.75 -6.32
C THR A 145 -1.89 -10.47 -5.20
N LEU A 146 -3.00 -11.10 -5.54
CA LEU A 146 -3.87 -11.81 -4.61
C LEU A 146 -4.09 -13.23 -5.08
N LEU A 147 -4.24 -14.16 -4.13
CA LEU A 147 -4.74 -15.50 -4.35
C LEU A 147 -6.27 -15.47 -4.24
N TYR A 148 -6.94 -15.67 -5.37
CA TYR A 148 -8.39 -15.69 -5.48
C TYR A 148 -8.84 -16.99 -6.16
N HIS A 149 -9.66 -17.78 -5.46
CA HIS A 149 -10.14 -19.09 -5.94
C HIS A 149 -9.01 -20.02 -6.46
N GLY A 150 -7.85 -19.99 -5.81
CA GLY A 150 -6.68 -20.79 -6.20
C GLY A 150 -5.87 -20.23 -7.37
N ASN A 151 -6.28 -19.10 -7.96
CA ASN A 151 -5.55 -18.42 -9.02
C ASN A 151 -4.88 -17.16 -8.47
N LEU A 152 -3.71 -16.82 -9.03
CA LEU A 152 -3.13 -15.51 -8.80
C LEU A 152 -3.83 -14.48 -9.69
N ILE A 153 -4.28 -13.40 -9.08
CA ILE A 153 -4.86 -12.24 -9.74
C ILE A 153 -4.06 -11.00 -9.39
N ARG A 154 -3.94 -10.08 -10.33
CA ARG A 154 -3.31 -8.78 -10.16
C ARG A 154 -4.36 -7.69 -10.22
N ILE A 155 -4.38 -6.81 -9.23
CA ILE A 155 -5.13 -5.54 -9.28
C ILE A 155 -4.17 -4.36 -9.31
N ASP A 156 -4.59 -3.30 -9.99
CA ASP A 156 -3.83 -2.05 -10.09
C ASP A 156 -3.79 -1.32 -8.74
N GLY A 157 -2.69 -0.63 -8.45
CA GLY A 157 -2.55 0.16 -7.24
C GLY A 157 -3.60 1.26 -7.08
N LYS A 158 -4.18 1.79 -8.16
CA LYS A 158 -5.30 2.75 -8.09
C LYS A 158 -6.58 2.14 -7.55
N ASP A 159 -6.70 0.81 -7.62
CA ASP A 159 -7.85 0.03 -7.14
C ASP A 159 -7.59 -0.58 -5.75
N ALA A 160 -6.56 -0.09 -5.04
CA ALA A 160 -6.24 -0.49 -3.66
C ALA A 160 -7.44 -0.35 -2.70
N ASP A 161 -8.27 0.67 -2.92
CA ASP A 161 -9.46 0.95 -2.11
C ASP A 161 -10.45 -0.21 -2.17
N ALA A 162 -10.50 -0.94 -3.30
CA ALA A 162 -11.36 -2.08 -3.46
C ALA A 162 -11.04 -3.21 -2.48
N ILE A 163 -9.83 -3.28 -1.94
CA ILE A 163 -9.41 -4.27 -0.93
C ILE A 163 -9.14 -3.63 0.44
N GLY A 164 -9.68 -2.42 0.67
CA GLY A 164 -9.53 -1.70 1.93
C GLY A 164 -8.10 -1.24 2.20
N LEU A 165 -7.30 -1.02 1.15
CA LEU A 165 -5.96 -0.45 1.21
C LEU A 165 -5.94 0.95 0.62
N THR A 166 -4.99 1.76 1.06
CA THR A 166 -4.70 3.05 0.43
C THR A 166 -3.69 2.85 -0.67
N SER A 167 -3.93 3.46 -1.84
CA SER A 167 -2.95 3.51 -2.92
C SER A 167 -1.72 4.28 -2.44
N ASN A 168 -0.57 3.61 -2.37
CA ASN A 168 0.70 4.28 -2.07
C ASN A 168 1.29 4.85 -3.37
N ALA A 169 0.69 5.92 -3.89
CA ALA A 169 1.36 6.73 -4.91
C ALA A 169 2.58 7.39 -4.26
N LEU A 170 3.78 7.11 -4.75
CA LEU A 170 4.97 7.86 -4.33
C LEU A 170 4.91 9.24 -4.98
N GLU A 171 5.08 10.28 -4.18
CA GLU A 171 5.23 11.65 -4.68
C GLU A 171 6.69 11.86 -5.13
N PHE A 172 6.85 12.28 -6.38
CA PHE A 172 8.14 12.70 -6.93
C PHE A 172 8.26 14.23 -6.84
N GLU A 173 9.39 14.72 -6.35
CA GLU A 173 9.63 16.16 -6.24
C GLU A 173 10.11 16.73 -7.57
N ALA A 174 9.42 17.77 -8.07
CA ALA A 174 9.83 18.44 -9.30
C ALA A 174 11.16 19.18 -9.09
N ARG A 175 12.06 19.04 -10.05
CA ARG A 175 13.33 19.77 -10.05
C ARG A 175 13.09 21.26 -10.35
N GLU A 176 13.83 22.14 -9.67
CA GLU A 176 13.73 23.59 -9.90
C GLU A 176 14.17 24.01 -11.32
N ASP A 177 15.05 23.22 -11.95
CA ASP A 177 15.55 23.47 -13.31
C ASP A 177 14.59 23.02 -14.42
N GLY A 178 13.43 22.45 -14.06
CA GLY A 178 12.40 22.00 -15.00
C GLY A 178 12.79 20.78 -15.84
N ARG A 179 13.87 20.08 -15.47
CA ARG A 179 14.35 18.87 -16.15
C ARG A 179 13.71 17.62 -15.55
N ILE A 180 13.64 16.56 -16.33
CA ILE A 180 13.32 15.22 -15.82
C ILE A 180 14.52 14.73 -14.99
N ASP A 181 14.25 14.22 -13.80
CA ASP A 181 15.28 13.59 -12.96
C ASP A 181 15.45 12.12 -13.32
N GLU A 182 16.62 11.74 -13.83
CA GLU A 182 16.90 10.35 -14.22
C GLU A 182 16.85 9.38 -13.03
N ASP A 183 17.24 9.83 -11.83
CA ASP A 183 17.17 8.98 -10.63
C ASP A 183 15.70 8.71 -10.25
N GLN A 184 14.81 9.68 -10.47
CA GLN A 184 13.37 9.49 -10.28
C GLN A 184 12.77 8.56 -11.33
N VAL A 185 13.26 8.59 -12.57
CA VAL A 185 12.87 7.64 -13.61
C VAL A 185 13.27 6.21 -13.22
N TRP A 186 14.51 5.99 -12.81
CA TRP A 186 14.97 4.68 -12.32
C TRP A 186 14.19 4.22 -11.10
N LYS A 187 13.90 5.14 -10.16
CA LYS A 187 13.06 4.86 -9.02
C LYS A 187 11.66 4.43 -9.45
N ALA A 188 11.03 5.14 -10.38
CA ALA A 188 9.71 4.79 -10.91
C ALA A 188 9.70 3.38 -11.55
N LEU A 189 10.74 3.04 -12.32
CA LEU A 189 10.91 1.70 -12.90
C LEU A 189 11.09 0.62 -11.81
N SER A 190 11.86 0.90 -10.76
CA SER A 190 12.07 -0.04 -9.65
C SER A 190 10.81 -0.29 -8.80
N MET A 191 9.73 0.46 -9.03
CA MET A 191 8.43 0.24 -8.40
C MET A 191 7.51 -0.69 -9.20
N VAL A 192 7.90 -1.07 -10.41
CA VAL A 192 7.19 -2.06 -11.20
C VAL A 192 7.77 -3.43 -10.86
N TYR A 193 6.90 -4.37 -10.50
CA TYR A 193 7.28 -5.71 -10.08
C TYR A 193 6.77 -6.73 -11.06
N ASP A 194 7.58 -7.78 -11.27
CA ASP A 194 7.11 -8.93 -12.01
C ASP A 194 6.01 -9.63 -11.19
N PRO A 195 4.88 -9.98 -11.82
CA PRO A 195 3.74 -10.57 -11.12
C PRO A 195 3.96 -12.03 -10.73
N GLU A 196 4.90 -12.73 -11.38
CA GLU A 196 5.23 -14.13 -11.11
C GLU A 196 6.41 -14.24 -10.14
N ILE A 197 7.43 -13.41 -10.32
CA ILE A 197 8.63 -13.33 -9.50
C ILE A 197 8.54 -12.04 -8.67
N PRO A 198 8.44 -12.09 -7.32
CA PRO A 198 8.23 -10.92 -6.43
C PRO A 198 9.41 -9.93 -6.35
N VAL A 199 10.08 -9.63 -7.45
CA VAL A 199 11.23 -8.75 -7.57
C VAL A 199 10.90 -7.66 -8.59
N ASN A 200 11.42 -6.45 -8.37
CA ASN A 200 11.18 -5.35 -9.29
C ASN A 200 11.91 -5.56 -10.63
N ILE A 201 11.38 -4.99 -11.72
CA ILE A 201 11.89 -5.20 -13.08
C ILE A 201 13.34 -4.72 -13.26
N VAL A 202 13.79 -3.74 -12.44
CA VAL A 202 15.17 -3.23 -12.48
C VAL A 202 16.11 -4.23 -11.82
N SER A 203 15.80 -4.67 -10.60
CA SER A 203 16.58 -5.69 -9.88
C SER A 203 16.51 -7.07 -10.54
N LEU A 204 15.46 -7.37 -11.32
CA LEU A 204 15.41 -8.55 -12.18
C LEU A 204 16.32 -8.43 -13.41
N GLY A 205 16.78 -7.24 -13.76
CA GLY A 205 17.55 -7.01 -14.98
C GLY A 205 16.71 -7.09 -16.25
N LEU A 206 15.41 -6.78 -16.18
CA LEU A 206 14.53 -6.75 -17.35
C LEU A 206 14.68 -5.46 -18.16
N VAL A 207 15.12 -4.38 -17.54
CA VAL A 207 15.35 -3.08 -18.22
C VAL A 207 16.76 -3.05 -18.81
N TYR A 208 16.85 -3.08 -20.14
CA TYR A 208 18.12 -3.06 -20.88
C TYR A 208 18.61 -1.65 -21.16
N LYS A 209 17.66 -0.73 -21.39
CA LYS A 209 17.98 0.66 -21.70
C LYS A 209 16.92 1.60 -21.16
N MET A 210 17.36 2.76 -20.68
CA MET A 210 16.52 3.89 -20.35
C MET A 210 17.20 5.16 -20.88
N ASP A 211 16.52 5.91 -21.74
CA ASP A 211 16.98 7.19 -22.29
C ASP A 211 15.96 8.29 -22.00
N VAL A 212 16.44 9.46 -21.58
CA VAL A 212 15.61 10.65 -21.35
C VAL A 212 15.91 11.74 -22.38
N ASP A 213 14.93 12.06 -23.22
CA ASP A 213 14.95 13.24 -24.08
C ASP A 213 14.38 14.43 -23.31
N GLN A 214 15.29 15.17 -22.68
CA GLN A 214 14.99 16.38 -21.92
C GLN A 214 14.32 17.49 -22.77
N SER A 215 14.59 17.53 -24.08
CA SER A 215 14.05 18.58 -24.96
C SER A 215 12.58 18.36 -25.30
N ARG A 216 12.16 17.08 -25.38
CA ARG A 216 10.78 16.68 -25.68
C ARG A 216 10.00 16.27 -24.42
N GLY A 217 10.67 16.15 -23.28
CA GLY A 217 10.08 15.55 -22.08
C GLY A 217 9.68 14.10 -22.30
N HIS A 218 10.47 13.34 -23.06
CA HIS A 218 10.15 11.96 -23.46
C HIS A 218 11.10 10.97 -22.80
N VAL A 219 10.56 9.84 -22.32
CA VAL A 219 11.35 8.74 -21.75
C VAL A 219 11.18 7.49 -22.61
N PHE A 220 12.29 6.93 -23.08
CA PHE A 220 12.31 5.67 -23.80
C PHE A 220 12.87 4.56 -22.90
N VAL A 221 12.19 3.42 -22.87
CA VAL A 221 12.62 2.23 -22.12
C VAL A 221 12.67 1.03 -23.06
N GLU A 222 13.81 0.37 -23.15
CA GLU A 222 13.96 -0.93 -23.80
C GLU A 222 14.04 -2.00 -22.73
N MET A 223 13.19 -3.02 -22.81
CA MET A 223 13.13 -4.07 -21.81
C MET A 223 12.81 -5.44 -22.42
N THR A 224 12.99 -6.49 -21.62
CA THR A 224 12.65 -7.87 -21.97
C THR A 224 11.69 -8.48 -20.94
N LEU A 225 11.34 -9.76 -21.12
CA LEU A 225 10.55 -10.55 -20.17
C LEU A 225 11.37 -11.77 -19.70
N THR A 226 11.00 -12.31 -18.56
CA THR A 226 11.58 -13.54 -18.01
C THR A 226 11.36 -14.76 -18.91
N ALA A 227 10.26 -14.76 -19.69
CA ALA A 227 9.96 -15.76 -20.71
C ALA A 227 9.23 -15.15 -21.93
N PRO A 228 9.54 -15.61 -23.17
CA PRO A 228 8.84 -15.18 -24.37
C PRO A 228 7.38 -15.68 -24.37
N GLY A 229 6.45 -14.80 -24.73
CA GLY A 229 5.02 -15.14 -24.80
C GLY A 229 4.24 -15.04 -23.49
N CYS A 230 4.81 -14.42 -22.44
CA CYS A 230 4.06 -14.11 -21.22
C CYS A 230 2.97 -13.05 -21.50
N GLY A 231 1.71 -13.37 -21.19
CA GLY A 231 0.57 -12.45 -21.37
C GLY A 231 0.63 -11.21 -20.48
N MET A 232 1.54 -11.18 -19.51
CA MET A 232 1.80 -10.01 -18.66
C MET A 232 2.70 -8.95 -19.32
N GLY A 233 3.26 -9.21 -20.51
CA GLY A 233 4.13 -8.24 -21.19
C GLY A 233 3.44 -6.88 -21.42
N ASP A 234 2.22 -6.89 -21.96
CA ASP A 234 1.44 -5.67 -22.18
C ASP A 234 1.08 -4.98 -20.85
N VAL A 235 0.82 -5.77 -19.81
CA VAL A 235 0.51 -5.26 -18.46
C VAL A 235 1.71 -4.53 -17.86
N LEU A 236 2.91 -5.11 -17.96
CA LEU A 236 4.14 -4.49 -17.48
C LEU A 236 4.47 -3.22 -18.27
N VAL A 237 4.28 -3.23 -19.59
CA VAL A 237 4.44 -2.04 -20.44
C VAL A 237 3.51 -0.92 -19.98
N ASP A 238 2.24 -1.21 -19.75
CA ASP A 238 1.28 -0.24 -19.26
C ASP A 238 1.63 0.28 -17.86
N ASP A 239 2.07 -0.59 -16.96
CA ASP A 239 2.49 -0.23 -15.60
C ASP A 239 3.71 0.70 -15.64
N ILE A 240 4.70 0.41 -16.47
CA ILE A 240 5.86 1.29 -16.68
C ILE A 240 5.42 2.65 -17.20
N LYS A 241 4.59 2.69 -18.24
CA LYS A 241 4.12 3.97 -18.81
C LYS A 241 3.38 4.82 -17.77
N ARG A 242 2.52 4.19 -16.96
CA ARG A 242 1.81 4.87 -15.87
C ARG A 242 2.77 5.41 -14.82
N ARG A 243 3.77 4.62 -14.40
CA ARG A 243 4.76 5.04 -13.40
C ARG A 243 5.63 6.18 -13.91
N LEU A 244 6.06 6.13 -15.16
CA LEU A 244 6.82 7.20 -15.77
C LEU A 244 6.00 8.50 -15.89
N ALA A 245 4.68 8.41 -16.07
CA ALA A 245 3.81 9.58 -16.10
C ALA A 245 3.65 10.29 -14.75
N GLU A 246 3.99 9.63 -13.64
CA GLU A 246 4.03 10.24 -12.30
C GLU A 246 5.31 11.05 -12.07
N VAL A 247 6.35 10.86 -12.90
CA VAL A 247 7.62 11.57 -12.78
C VAL A 247 7.49 13.00 -13.34
N PRO A 248 7.87 14.04 -12.59
CA PRO A 248 7.79 15.43 -13.01
C PRO A 248 8.46 15.67 -14.36
N HIS A 249 7.81 16.50 -15.18
CA HIS A 249 8.28 16.92 -16.51
C HIS A 249 8.29 15.82 -17.60
N VAL A 250 7.94 14.57 -17.27
CA VAL A 250 7.68 13.54 -18.27
C VAL A 250 6.35 13.85 -18.97
N GLN A 251 6.40 14.10 -20.27
CA GLN A 251 5.25 14.38 -21.12
C GLN A 251 4.76 13.13 -21.85
N SER A 252 5.67 12.21 -22.17
CA SER A 252 5.36 10.97 -22.89
C SER A 252 6.42 9.89 -22.63
N SER A 253 6.03 8.63 -22.79
CA SER A 253 6.94 7.51 -22.66
C SER A 253 6.66 6.42 -23.69
N ASP A 254 7.73 5.83 -24.22
CA ASP A 254 7.69 4.66 -25.09
C ASP A 254 8.42 3.49 -24.43
N VAL A 255 7.81 2.32 -24.46
CA VAL A 255 8.38 1.09 -23.91
C VAL A 255 8.44 0.06 -25.03
N GLN A 256 9.64 -0.43 -25.32
CA GLN A 256 9.89 -1.41 -26.35
C GLN A 256 10.27 -2.75 -25.73
N LEU A 257 9.50 -3.79 -26.06
CA LEU A 257 9.83 -5.17 -25.71
C LEU A 257 10.81 -5.75 -26.74
N VAL A 258 11.95 -6.23 -26.26
CA VAL A 258 12.97 -6.94 -27.03
C VAL A 258 13.20 -8.33 -26.45
N PHE A 259 13.55 -9.29 -27.31
CA PHE A 259 13.82 -10.68 -26.92
C PHE A 259 15.24 -11.13 -27.27
N ASP A 260 16.06 -10.23 -27.80
CA ASP A 260 17.47 -10.44 -28.08
C ASP A 260 18.29 -9.26 -27.50
N PRO A 261 19.22 -9.51 -26.58
CA PRO A 261 19.52 -10.81 -25.98
C PRO A 261 18.34 -11.37 -25.16
N PRO A 262 18.20 -12.70 -25.02
CA PRO A 262 17.23 -13.27 -24.11
C PRO A 262 17.64 -13.01 -22.66
N TRP A 263 16.65 -12.86 -21.78
CA TRP A 263 16.91 -12.73 -20.36
C TRP A 263 17.55 -13.99 -19.76
N THR A 264 18.52 -13.80 -18.87
CA THR A 264 19.09 -14.86 -18.05
C THR A 264 19.13 -14.44 -16.58
N ARG A 265 19.07 -15.41 -15.66
CA ARG A 265 19.11 -15.14 -14.21
C ARG A 265 20.36 -14.39 -13.75
N GLU A 266 21.45 -14.47 -14.52
CA GLU A 266 22.70 -13.73 -14.29
C GLU A 266 22.51 -12.21 -14.43
N MET A 267 21.43 -11.75 -15.06
CA MET A 267 21.08 -10.34 -15.18
C MET A 267 20.45 -9.76 -13.90
N MET A 268 20.03 -10.62 -12.96
CA MET A 268 19.47 -10.18 -11.68
C MET A 268 20.55 -9.53 -10.80
N SER A 269 20.17 -8.55 -9.99
CA SER A 269 21.06 -8.00 -8.95
C SER A 269 21.40 -9.06 -7.90
N GLU A 270 22.54 -8.89 -7.22
CA GLU A 270 22.97 -9.82 -6.16
C GLU A 270 21.90 -9.95 -5.05
N GLU A 271 21.25 -8.84 -4.69
CA GLU A 271 20.17 -8.82 -3.70
C GLU A 271 18.95 -9.62 -4.18
N ALA A 272 18.56 -9.48 -5.45
CA ALA A 272 17.44 -10.22 -6.02
C ALA A 272 17.72 -11.73 -6.09
N GLN A 273 18.95 -12.13 -6.41
CA GLN A 273 19.36 -13.54 -6.38
C GLN A 273 19.29 -14.09 -4.95
N LEU A 274 19.68 -13.28 -3.95
CA LEU A 274 19.54 -13.62 -2.53
C LEU A 274 18.08 -13.84 -2.13
N GLU A 275 17.20 -12.91 -2.45
CA GLU A 275 15.81 -12.94 -2.03
C GLU A 275 15.01 -14.09 -2.66
N THR A 276 15.30 -14.41 -3.92
CA THR A 276 14.60 -15.47 -4.66
C THR A 276 15.13 -16.87 -4.36
N GLY A 277 16.24 -16.98 -3.62
CA GLY A 277 16.89 -18.25 -3.34
C GLY A 277 17.49 -18.92 -4.58
N MET A 278 17.70 -18.18 -5.67
CA MET A 278 18.26 -18.66 -6.94
C MET A 278 19.80 -18.71 -6.92
N PHE A 279 20.40 -19.07 -5.79
CA PHE A 279 21.77 -19.54 -5.81
C PHE A 279 21.79 -21.01 -6.18
N PHE A 280 22.74 -21.37 -7.04
CA PHE A 280 23.03 -22.70 -7.58
C PHE A 280 22.29 -23.06 -8.88
#